data_AF-A0A968JXR8-F1
#
_entry.id   AF-A0A968JXR8-F1
#
_cell.length_a   1.000
_cell.length_b   1.000
_cell.length_c   1.000
_cell.angle_alpha   90.00
_cell.angle_beta   90.00
_cell.angle_gamma   90.00
#
_symmetry.space_group_name_H-M   'P 1'
#
loop_
_entity.id
_entity.type
_entity.pdbx_description
1 polymer ?
#
loop_
_entity_poly.entity_id
_entity_poly.type
_entity_poly.pdbx_seq_one_letter_code
_entity_poly.pdbx_strand_id
1 'polypeptide(L)'
;MRRGLRVVGEIDDPHELENIIVKKDGDNTIYLRDVAEVEYGFAEPTSYARLDRQPVVSLQVVKKGGENLLAATEKIMKVLDKAKEDQLIPRNLRISITNDQSEMIKDQLDNLNNSMILGIILVVLVLYYFLGSRNALFVGIAIPMSIFLSYIVLGAIGYKLNMMVLFSLILALGMLVDNAIVVVENIYRFVDQGFKHGKLQKGRPVK
;
A
#
# COMPACT_ATOMS: atom_id res chain seq x y z
N MET A 1 45.78 -23.70 -1.79
CA MET A 1 44.98 -23.22 -2.94
C MET A 1 44.23 -24.39 -3.56
N ARG A 2 42.90 -24.42 -3.52
CA ARG A 2 42.10 -25.39 -4.28
C ARG A 2 41.74 -24.73 -5.62
N ARG A 3 42.30 -25.22 -6.73
CA ARG A 3 41.92 -24.79 -8.08
C ARG A 3 40.70 -25.62 -8.51
N GLY A 4 39.60 -24.97 -8.86
CA GLY A 4 38.43 -25.64 -9.42
C GLY A 4 38.61 -25.88 -10.91
N LEU A 5 38.36 -27.11 -11.36
CA LEU A 5 38.21 -27.47 -12.77
C LEU A 5 36.72 -27.34 -13.12
N ARG A 6 36.39 -26.52 -14.13
CA ARG A 6 35.04 -26.43 -14.70
C ARG A 6 35.06 -27.10 -16.07
N VAL A 7 34.27 -28.16 -16.23
CA VAL A 7 34.04 -28.78 -17.53
C VAL A 7 32.96 -27.95 -18.23
N VAL A 8 33.25 -27.45 -19.42
CA VAL A 8 32.27 -26.79 -20.29
C VAL A 8 31.63 -27.91 -21.10
N GLY A 9 30.39 -28.26 -20.77
CA GLY A 9 29.61 -29.29 -21.47
C GLY A 9 28.19 -28.82 -21.78
N GLU A 10 27.96 -27.51 -21.73
CA GLU A 10 26.72 -26.86 -22.13
C GLU A 10 26.87 -26.52 -23.61
N ILE A 11 25.83 -26.82 -24.39
CA ILE A 11 25.79 -26.58 -25.83
C ILE A 11 25.11 -25.22 -26.03
N ASP A 12 25.87 -24.25 -26.51
CA ASP A 12 25.40 -22.88 -26.73
C ASP A 12 24.73 -22.70 -28.11
N ASP A 13 25.14 -23.51 -29.08
CA ASP A 13 24.62 -23.52 -30.46
C ASP A 13 24.03 -24.91 -30.80
N PRO A 14 22.73 -25.01 -31.15
CA PRO A 14 22.10 -26.24 -31.59
C PRO A 14 22.81 -26.93 -32.76
N HIS A 15 23.56 -26.22 -33.60
CA HIS A 15 24.38 -26.86 -34.64
C HIS A 15 25.49 -27.74 -34.07
N GLU A 16 25.90 -27.55 -32.82
CA GLU A 16 26.81 -28.48 -32.14
C GLU A 16 26.14 -29.83 -31.85
N LEU A 17 24.81 -29.86 -31.67
CA LEU A 17 24.04 -31.10 -31.48
C LEU A 17 24.17 -32.01 -32.70
N GLU A 18 24.26 -31.44 -33.91
CA GLU A 18 24.42 -32.20 -35.16
C GLU A 18 25.66 -33.11 -35.14
N ASN A 19 26.71 -32.69 -34.43
CA ASN A 19 27.98 -33.40 -34.31
C ASN A 19 28.02 -34.40 -33.15
N ILE A 20 26.92 -34.60 -32.44
CA ILE A 20 26.83 -35.62 -31.38
C ILE A 20 26.81 -37.01 -31.99
N ILE A 21 27.63 -37.89 -31.44
CA ILE A 21 27.69 -39.31 -31.83
C ILE A 21 26.51 -40.04 -31.19
N VAL A 22 25.61 -40.58 -32.03
CA VAL A 22 24.42 -41.33 -31.58
C VAL A 22 24.76 -42.82 -31.44
N LYS A 23 25.59 -43.36 -32.34
CA LYS A 23 26.04 -44.75 -32.30
C LYS A 23 27.39 -44.90 -32.99
N LYS A 24 28.23 -45.79 -32.46
CA LYS A 24 29.45 -46.26 -33.13
C LYS A 24 29.36 -47.78 -33.33
N ASP A 25 29.50 -48.24 -34.56
CA ASP A 25 29.46 -49.65 -34.93
C ASP A 25 30.73 -49.99 -35.75
N GLY A 26 31.71 -50.60 -35.09
CA GLY A 26 33.06 -50.75 -35.64
C GLY A 26 33.71 -49.40 -35.96
N ASP A 27 34.09 -49.20 -37.23
CA ASP A 27 34.65 -47.95 -37.76
C ASP A 27 33.59 -46.94 -38.23
N ASN A 28 32.32 -47.35 -38.34
CA ASN A 28 31.26 -46.42 -38.71
C ASN A 28 30.76 -45.66 -37.48
N THR A 29 30.89 -44.34 -37.55
CA THR A 29 30.35 -43.41 -36.55
C THR A 29 29.13 -42.73 -37.14
N ILE A 30 27.98 -42.87 -36.47
CA ILE A 30 26.71 -42.27 -36.87
C ILE A 30 26.49 -41.04 -36.00
N TYR A 31 26.37 -39.88 -36.64
CA TYR A 31 26.12 -38.59 -36.01
C TYR A 31 24.63 -38.27 -35.94
N LEU A 32 24.23 -37.33 -35.09
CA LEU A 32 22.83 -36.92 -34.96
C LEU A 32 22.27 -36.40 -36.29
N ARG A 33 23.06 -35.63 -37.04
CA ARG A 33 22.72 -35.17 -38.40
C ARG A 33 22.40 -36.29 -39.40
N ASP A 34 22.88 -37.51 -39.17
CA ASP A 34 22.67 -38.63 -40.08
C ASP A 34 21.29 -39.27 -39.88
N VAL A 35 20.60 -38.96 -38.76
CA VAL A 35 19.35 -39.60 -38.35
C VAL A 35 18.24 -38.63 -37.96
N ALA A 36 18.55 -37.34 -37.78
CA ALA A 36 17.61 -36.30 -37.39
C ALA A 36 18.02 -34.93 -37.97
N GLU A 37 17.04 -34.07 -38.18
CA GLU A 37 17.23 -32.66 -38.53
C GLU A 37 17.14 -31.81 -37.25
N VAL A 38 18.12 -30.94 -37.04
CA VAL A 38 18.18 -30.05 -35.87
C VAL A 38 17.82 -28.64 -36.31
N GLU A 39 16.67 -28.16 -35.88
CA GLU A 39 16.21 -26.80 -36.18
C GLU A 39 15.92 -26.01 -34.90
N TYR A 40 16.12 -24.70 -34.97
CA TYR A 40 15.63 -23.79 -33.95
C TYR A 40 14.10 -23.70 -34.01
N GLY A 41 13.45 -24.41 -33.10
CA GLY A 41 12.00 -24.33 -32.90
C GLY A 41 11.60 -23.35 -31.79
N PHE A 42 10.33 -22.96 -31.80
CA PHE A 42 9.70 -22.33 -30.63
C PHE A 42 9.23 -23.42 -29.66
N ALA A 43 9.50 -23.25 -28.37
CA ALA A 43 8.89 -24.09 -27.36
C ALA A 43 7.37 -23.93 -27.39
N GLU A 44 6.63 -25.03 -27.16
CA GLU A 44 5.18 -24.96 -27.06
C GLU A 44 4.75 -24.01 -25.94
N PRO A 45 3.86 -23.04 -26.21
CA PRO A 45 3.41 -22.09 -25.21
C PRO A 45 2.60 -22.81 -24.12
N THR A 46 3.11 -22.82 -22.90
CA THR A 46 2.45 -23.41 -21.73
C THR A 46 1.37 -22.50 -21.12
N SER A 47 1.35 -21.23 -21.49
CA SER A 47 0.34 -20.27 -21.04
C SER A 47 0.07 -19.19 -22.10
N TYR A 48 -1.14 -18.64 -22.09
CA TYR A 48 -1.55 -17.54 -22.96
C TYR A 48 -2.05 -16.38 -22.10
N ALA A 49 -1.52 -15.18 -22.33
CA ALA A 49 -2.05 -13.95 -21.74
C ALA A 49 -2.66 -13.08 -22.84
N ARG A 50 -3.87 -12.58 -22.58
CA ARG A 50 -4.59 -11.70 -23.48
C ARG A 50 -5.19 -10.53 -22.72
N LEU A 51 -5.15 -9.35 -23.33
CA LEU A 51 -5.85 -8.16 -22.88
C LEU A 51 -6.65 -7.62 -24.06
N ASP A 52 -7.96 -7.42 -23.88
CA ASP A 52 -8.87 -6.98 -24.96
C ASP A 52 -8.75 -7.80 -26.26
N ARG A 53 -8.62 -9.12 -26.10
CA ARG A 53 -8.42 -10.11 -27.19
C ARG A 53 -7.09 -10.00 -27.93
N GLN A 54 -6.18 -9.10 -27.54
CA GLN A 54 -4.83 -9.00 -28.09
C GLN A 54 -3.84 -9.83 -27.26
N PRO A 55 -2.87 -10.52 -27.89
CA PRO A 55 -1.81 -11.22 -27.17
C PRO A 55 -0.93 -10.22 -26.43
N VAL A 56 -0.65 -10.49 -25.15
CA VAL A 56 0.18 -9.62 -24.30
C VAL A 56 1.17 -10.44 -23.48
N VAL A 57 2.22 -9.79 -22.99
CA VAL A 57 3.07 -10.32 -21.93
C VAL A 57 2.58 -9.73 -20.61
N SER A 58 2.18 -10.60 -19.68
CA SER A 58 1.71 -10.19 -18.35
C SER A 58 2.86 -10.21 -17.35
N LEU A 59 3.00 -9.15 -16.57
CA LEU A 59 3.92 -9.07 -15.44
C LEU A 59 3.12 -8.80 -14.17
N GLN A 60 3.12 -9.76 -13.25
CA GLN A 60 2.48 -9.59 -11.95
C GLN A 60 3.48 -9.06 -10.94
N VAL A 61 3.20 -7.89 -10.35
CA VAL A 61 4.01 -7.30 -9.30
C VAL A 61 3.26 -7.41 -7.97
N VAL A 62 3.87 -8.09 -7.00
CA VAL A 62 3.29 -8.28 -5.66
C VAL A 62 4.12 -7.55 -4.62
N LYS A 63 3.43 -6.76 -3.78
CA LYS A 63 4.06 -6.05 -2.67
C LYS A 63 4.57 -7.03 -1.62
N LYS A 64 5.77 -6.79 -1.09
CA LYS A 64 6.29 -7.51 0.09
C LYS A 64 5.40 -7.29 1.34
N GLY A 65 5.27 -8.30 2.19
CA GLY A 65 4.58 -8.18 3.48
C GLY A 65 5.13 -7.02 4.32
N GLY A 66 4.26 -6.29 5.03
CA GLY A 66 4.65 -5.13 5.86
C GLY A 66 4.99 -3.84 5.10
N GLU A 67 5.16 -3.89 3.78
CA GLU A 67 5.42 -2.68 3.00
C GLU A 67 4.16 -1.87 2.70
N ASN A 68 4.33 -0.58 2.38
CA ASN A 68 3.22 0.29 1.99
C ASN A 68 2.97 0.15 0.47
N LEU A 69 1.72 -0.15 0.09
CA LEU A 69 1.33 -0.36 -1.30
C LEU A 69 1.46 0.92 -2.13
N LEU A 70 0.92 2.04 -1.65
CA LEU A 70 0.96 3.34 -2.34
C LEU A 70 2.41 3.75 -2.64
N ALA A 71 3.30 3.59 -1.66
CA ALA A 71 4.73 3.88 -1.83
C ALA A 71 5.41 2.94 -2.84
N ALA A 72 4.98 1.67 -2.91
CA ALA A 72 5.50 0.73 -3.90
C ALA A 72 5.02 1.08 -5.31
N THR A 73 3.73 1.39 -5.48
CA THR A 73 3.16 1.82 -6.75
C THR A 73 3.83 3.09 -7.25
N GLU A 74 4.04 4.09 -6.39
CA GLU A 74 4.73 5.33 -6.77
C GLU A 74 6.15 5.07 -7.28
N LYS A 75 6.89 4.15 -6.64
CA LYS A 75 8.22 3.74 -7.10
C LYS A 75 8.17 3.04 -8.45
N ILE A 76 7.19 2.15 -8.66
CA ILE A 76 7.01 1.44 -9.94
C ILE A 76 6.73 2.44 -11.06
N MET A 77 5.82 3.40 -10.85
CA MET A 77 5.53 4.44 -11.85
C MET A 77 6.76 5.28 -12.16
N LYS A 78 7.53 5.70 -11.15
CA LYS A 78 8.79 6.43 -11.36
C LYS A 78 9.81 5.63 -12.18
N VAL A 79 9.91 4.32 -11.98
CA VAL A 79 10.79 3.46 -12.78
C VAL A 79 10.29 3.37 -14.23
N LEU A 80 8.98 3.22 -14.43
CA LEU A 80 8.39 3.21 -15.77
C LEU A 80 8.60 4.54 -16.50
N ASP A 81 8.45 5.66 -15.82
CA ASP A 81 8.63 6.98 -16.41
C ASP A 81 10.10 7.24 -16.78
N LYS A 82 11.05 6.84 -15.92
CA LYS A 82 12.48 6.87 -16.28
C LYS A 82 12.82 5.98 -17.47
N ALA A 83 12.28 4.77 -17.52
CA ALA A 83 12.53 3.86 -18.65
C ALA A 83 11.98 4.42 -19.98
N LYS A 84 10.87 5.19 -19.93
CA LYS A 84 10.36 5.92 -21.10
C LYS A 84 11.28 7.07 -21.49
N GLU A 85 11.79 7.83 -20.51
CA GLU A 85 12.70 8.96 -20.73
C GLU A 85 14.04 8.51 -21.33
N ASP A 86 14.60 7.41 -20.82
CA ASP A 86 15.85 6.80 -21.28
C ASP A 86 15.71 6.06 -22.64
N GLN A 87 14.52 6.07 -23.25
CA GLN A 87 14.20 5.37 -24.51
C GLN A 87 14.51 3.87 -24.50
N LEU A 88 14.53 3.25 -23.31
CA LEU A 88 14.66 1.79 -23.15
C LEU A 88 13.41 1.06 -23.64
N ILE A 89 12.28 1.76 -23.73
CA ILE A 89 10.99 1.24 -24.16
C ILE A 89 10.81 1.51 -25.66
N PRO A 90 10.72 0.47 -26.51
CA PRO A 90 10.44 0.62 -27.93
C PRO A 90 9.14 1.40 -28.19
N ARG A 91 9.10 2.21 -29.26
CA ARG A 91 7.92 3.04 -29.60
C ARG A 91 6.65 2.24 -29.88
N ASN A 92 6.79 0.96 -30.24
CA ASN A 92 5.69 0.04 -30.51
C ASN A 92 5.22 -0.74 -29.27
N LEU A 93 5.87 -0.58 -28.11
CA LEU A 93 5.48 -1.26 -26.87
C LEU A 93 4.46 -0.41 -26.09
N ARG A 94 3.22 -0.91 -25.97
CA ARG A 94 2.19 -0.30 -25.13
C ARG A 94 2.12 -1.01 -23.79
N ILE A 95 2.37 -0.27 -22.71
CA ILE A 95 2.23 -0.76 -21.34
C ILE A 95 0.85 -0.38 -20.82
N SER A 96 0.06 -1.37 -20.40
CA SER A 96 -1.22 -1.18 -19.72
C SER A 96 -1.11 -1.69 -18.30
N ILE A 97 -1.48 -0.87 -17.33
CA ILE A 97 -1.52 -1.24 -15.92
C ILE A 97 -2.93 -1.75 -15.63
N THR A 98 -3.02 -2.98 -15.13
CA THR A 98 -4.29 -3.61 -14.76
C THR A 98 -4.28 -4.01 -13.29
N ASN A 99 -5.46 -4.04 -12.68
CA ASN A 99 -5.64 -4.47 -11.29
C ASN A 99 -4.79 -3.69 -10.27
N ASP A 100 -4.68 -2.36 -10.45
CA ASP A 100 -4.00 -1.49 -9.49
C ASP A 100 -4.86 -1.30 -8.22
N GLN A 101 -4.51 -2.04 -7.18
CA GLN A 101 -5.17 -1.93 -5.88
C GLN A 101 -4.91 -0.60 -5.16
N SER A 102 -3.89 0.15 -5.58
CA SER A 102 -3.51 1.40 -4.92
C SER A 102 -4.53 2.52 -5.15
N GLU A 103 -5.16 2.56 -6.33
CA GLU A 103 -6.23 3.51 -6.65
C GLU A 103 -7.43 3.30 -5.73
N MET A 104 -7.92 2.07 -5.63
CA MET A 104 -9.02 1.72 -4.72
C MET A 104 -8.71 2.06 -3.26
N ILE A 105 -7.49 1.77 -2.79
CA ILE A 105 -7.08 2.11 -1.41
C ILE A 105 -7.01 3.62 -1.22
N LYS A 106 -6.51 4.36 -2.21
CA LYS A 106 -6.43 5.82 -2.16
C LYS A 106 -7.82 6.44 -2.07
N ASP A 107 -8.76 5.99 -2.91
CA ASP A 107 -10.14 6.47 -2.88
C ASP A 107 -10.82 6.18 -1.54
N GLN A 108 -10.56 5.00 -0.96
CA GLN A 108 -11.08 4.65 0.37
C GLN A 108 -10.50 5.56 1.47
N LEU A 109 -9.20 5.87 1.42
CA LEU A 109 -8.55 6.78 2.36
C LEU A 109 -9.09 8.21 2.22
N ASP A 110 -9.24 8.69 0.99
CA ASP A 110 -9.76 10.02 0.69
C ASP A 110 -11.21 10.16 1.14
N ASN A 111 -12.05 9.15 0.88
CA ASN A 111 -13.43 9.12 1.38
C ASN A 111 -13.49 9.12 2.90
N LEU A 112 -12.66 8.30 3.57
CA LEU A 112 -12.62 8.24 5.03
C LEU A 112 -12.16 9.58 5.64
N ASN A 113 -11.14 10.20 5.06
CA ASN A 113 -10.65 11.51 5.47
C ASN A 113 -11.73 12.59 5.29
N ASN A 114 -12.43 12.58 4.16
CA ASN A 114 -13.53 13.52 3.91
C ASN A 114 -14.68 13.33 4.89
N SER A 115 -15.08 12.08 5.17
CA SER A 115 -16.10 11.78 6.19
C SER A 115 -15.66 12.24 7.58
N MET A 116 -14.39 12.05 7.94
CA MET A 116 -13.83 12.51 9.22
C MET A 116 -13.90 14.04 9.34
N ILE A 117 -13.47 14.78 8.31
CA ILE A 117 -13.51 16.25 8.29
C ILE A 117 -14.96 16.76 8.41
N LEU A 118 -15.89 16.19 7.62
CA LEU A 118 -17.30 16.54 7.70
C LEU A 118 -17.88 16.26 9.09
N GLY A 119 -17.53 15.13 9.70
CA GLY A 119 -17.93 14.79 11.06
C GLY A 119 -17.45 15.82 12.09
N ILE A 120 -16.18 16.22 12.02
CA ILE A 120 -15.61 17.23 12.93
C ILE A 120 -16.32 18.58 12.75
N ILE A 121 -16.55 19.02 11.52
CA ILE A 121 -17.26 20.27 11.23
C ILE A 121 -18.66 20.22 11.83
N LEU A 122 -19.39 19.11 11.66
CA LEU A 122 -20.74 18.95 12.19
C LEU A 122 -20.76 19.01 13.72
N VAL A 123 -19.82 18.32 14.39
CA VAL A 123 -19.67 18.38 15.85
C VAL A 123 -19.39 19.81 16.32
N VAL A 124 -18.46 20.51 15.69
CA VAL A 124 -18.14 21.90 16.05
C VAL A 124 -19.34 22.82 15.84
N LEU A 125 -20.13 22.64 14.78
CA LEU A 125 -21.35 23.41 14.53
C LEU A 125 -22.42 23.17 15.60
N VAL A 126 -22.63 21.92 16.00
CA VAL A 126 -23.57 21.58 17.09
C VAL A 126 -23.10 22.20 18.40
N LEU A 127 -21.82 22.06 18.75
CA LEU A 127 -21.27 22.67 19.96
C LEU A 127 -21.32 24.19 19.92
N TYR A 128 -21.11 24.79 18.75
CA TYR A 128 -21.23 26.24 18.56
C TYR A 128 -22.65 26.72 18.88
N TYR A 129 -23.66 25.96 18.44
CA TYR A 129 -25.07 26.28 18.70
C TYR A 129 -25.45 26.12 20.18
N PHE A 130 -25.00 25.06 20.85
CA PHE A 130 -25.40 24.77 22.24
C PHE A 130 -24.53 25.43 23.32
N LEU A 131 -23.21 25.48 23.14
CA LEU A 131 -22.25 25.92 24.16
C LEU A 131 -21.62 27.30 23.85
N GLY A 132 -21.92 27.88 22.70
CA GLY A 132 -21.39 29.17 22.25
C GLY A 132 -19.98 29.10 21.66
N SER A 133 -19.53 30.23 21.11
CA SER A 133 -18.35 30.32 20.25
C SER A 133 -17.03 29.94 20.92
N ARG A 134 -16.81 30.34 22.18
CA ARG A 134 -15.55 30.08 22.90
C ARG A 134 -15.35 28.59 23.17
N ASN A 135 -16.38 27.92 23.69
CA ASN A 135 -16.30 26.51 24.06
C ASN A 135 -16.16 25.61 22.82
N ALA A 136 -16.91 25.93 21.76
CA ALA A 136 -16.82 25.20 20.49
C ALA A 136 -15.44 25.32 19.83
N LEU A 137 -14.80 26.50 19.90
CA LEU A 137 -13.46 26.70 19.33
C LEU A 137 -12.40 25.87 20.07
N PHE A 138 -12.47 25.79 21.40
CA PHE A 138 -11.54 24.98 22.19
C PHE A 138 -11.64 23.50 21.83
N VAL A 139 -12.86 22.96 21.73
CA VAL A 139 -13.07 21.56 21.33
C VAL A 139 -12.67 21.33 19.87
N GLY A 140 -12.99 22.28 18.98
CA GLY A 140 -12.64 22.22 17.56
C GLY A 140 -11.14 22.18 17.29
N ILE A 141 -10.32 22.81 18.15
CA ILE A 141 -8.84 22.73 18.06
C ILE A 141 -8.32 21.45 18.75
N ALA A 142 -8.94 21.02 19.85
CA ALA A 142 -8.52 19.83 20.60
C ALA A 142 -8.60 18.54 19.76
N ILE A 143 -9.63 18.40 18.93
CA ILE A 143 -9.85 17.20 18.09
C ILE A 143 -8.71 16.99 17.07
N PRO A 144 -8.38 17.93 16.17
CA PRO A 144 -7.26 17.79 15.23
C PRO A 144 -5.92 17.58 15.95
N MET A 145 -5.70 18.28 17.07
CA MET A 145 -4.49 18.11 17.87
C MET A 145 -4.34 16.68 18.42
N SER A 146 -5.44 16.06 18.86
CA SER A 146 -5.41 14.68 19.36
C SER A 146 -5.10 13.67 18.26
N ILE A 147 -5.63 13.87 17.05
CA ILE A 147 -5.35 13.01 15.89
C ILE A 147 -3.89 13.20 15.47
N PHE A 148 -3.40 14.44 15.42
CA PHE A 148 -2.01 14.76 15.10
C PHE A 148 -1.03 14.11 16.09
N LEU A 149 -1.32 14.19 17.39
CA LEU A 149 -0.50 13.52 18.40
C LEU A 149 -0.53 12.00 18.24
N SER A 150 -1.69 11.43 17.93
CA SER A 150 -1.82 10.00 17.64
C SER A 150 -0.91 9.59 16.47
N TYR A 151 -0.86 10.38 15.39
CA TYR A 151 0.03 10.14 14.26
C TYR A 151 1.50 10.13 14.66
N ILE A 152 1.94 11.07 15.49
CA ILE A 152 3.32 11.13 15.99
C ILE A 152 3.66 9.86 16.78
N VAL A 153 2.77 9.46 17.69
CA VAL A 153 2.99 8.28 18.55
C VAL A 153 2.99 6.99 17.73
N LEU A 154 2.03 6.81 16.84
CA LEU A 154 1.97 5.65 15.92
C LEU A 154 3.23 5.57 15.04
N GLY A 155 3.66 6.72 14.51
CA GLY A 155 4.89 6.83 13.73
C GLY A 155 6.13 6.47 14.54
N ALA A 156 6.21 6.90 15.80
CA ALA A 156 7.32 6.58 16.70
C ALA A 156 7.41 5.08 17.04
N ILE A 157 6.29 4.38 17.10
CA ILE A 157 6.22 2.93 17.35
C ILE A 157 6.48 2.13 16.04
N GLY A 158 6.58 2.81 14.89
CA GLY A 158 6.86 2.17 13.60
C GLY A 158 5.63 1.62 12.88
N TYR A 159 4.42 1.99 13.31
CA TYR A 159 3.20 1.64 12.59
C TYR A 159 3.04 2.52 11.35
N LYS A 160 2.73 1.89 10.21
CA LYS A 160 2.37 2.60 8.97
C LYS A 160 0.86 2.87 8.95
N LEU A 161 0.48 3.96 8.32
CA LEU A 161 -0.92 4.25 8.07
C LEU A 161 -1.52 3.28 7.07
N ASN A 162 -2.66 2.72 7.46
CA ASN A 162 -3.50 1.87 6.64
C ASN A 162 -4.97 2.12 7.05
N MET A 163 -5.89 1.54 6.29
CA MET A 163 -7.33 1.68 6.54
C MET A 163 -7.75 1.25 7.96
N MET A 164 -7.16 0.17 8.49
CA MET A 164 -7.49 -0.32 9.83
C MET A 164 -7.09 0.70 10.92
N VAL A 165 -5.88 1.27 10.83
CA VAL A 165 -5.39 2.27 11.78
C VAL A 165 -6.26 3.51 11.76
N LEU A 166 -6.61 4.02 10.58
CA LEU A 166 -7.50 5.20 10.45
C LEU A 166 -8.89 4.92 11.02
N PHE A 167 -9.45 3.74 10.77
CA PHE A 167 -10.74 3.35 11.33
C PHE A 167 -10.69 3.28 12.88
N SER A 168 -9.62 2.67 13.43
CA SER A 168 -9.40 2.65 14.88
C SER A 168 -9.25 4.06 15.48
N LEU A 169 -8.55 4.97 14.78
CA LEU A 169 -8.41 6.36 15.21
C LEU A 169 -9.77 7.08 15.24
N ILE A 170 -10.64 6.84 14.25
CA ILE A 170 -11.97 7.44 14.21
C ILE A 170 -12.85 6.91 15.35
N LEU A 171 -12.84 5.60 15.61
CA LEU A 171 -13.57 5.02 16.74
C LEU A 171 -13.07 5.55 18.08
N ALA A 172 -11.75 5.60 18.26
CA ALA A 172 -11.14 6.16 19.47
C ALA A 172 -11.48 7.64 19.64
N LEU A 173 -11.48 8.40 18.54
CA LEU A 173 -11.84 9.81 18.54
C LEU A 173 -13.30 10.02 18.95
N GLY A 174 -14.24 9.22 18.45
CA GLY A 174 -15.65 9.30 18.85
C GLY A 174 -15.81 9.17 20.37
N MET A 175 -15.21 8.13 20.95
CA MET A 175 -15.22 7.93 22.41
C MET A 175 -14.52 9.07 23.17
N LEU A 176 -13.42 9.61 22.64
CA LEU A 176 -12.72 10.74 23.26
C LEU A 176 -13.59 12.00 23.28
N VAL A 177 -14.21 12.31 22.15
CA VAL A 177 -15.02 13.51 21.96
C VAL A 177 -16.26 13.48 22.84
N ASP A 178 -16.96 12.34 22.91
CA ASP A 178 -18.14 12.19 23.76
C ASP A 178 -17.80 12.50 25.24
N ASN A 179 -16.70 11.94 25.74
CA ASN A 179 -16.24 12.19 27.11
C ASN A 179 -15.83 13.66 27.31
N ALA A 180 -15.14 14.25 26.34
CA ALA A 180 -14.74 15.65 26.40
C ALA A 180 -15.95 16.60 26.43
N ILE A 181 -16.97 16.32 25.62
CA ILE A 181 -18.21 17.11 25.57
C ILE A 181 -18.93 17.04 26.92
N VAL A 182 -19.13 15.84 27.48
CA VAL A 182 -19.79 15.67 28.79
C VAL A 182 -19.07 16.43 29.91
N VAL A 183 -17.73 16.43 29.90
CA VAL A 183 -16.95 17.18 30.90
C VAL A 183 -17.13 18.68 30.74
N VAL A 184 -17.04 19.21 29.51
CA VAL A 184 -17.20 20.65 29.24
C VAL A 184 -18.62 21.10 29.58
N GLU A 185 -19.63 20.33 29.20
CA GLU A 185 -21.04 20.60 29.55
C GLU A 185 -21.23 20.61 31.08
N ASN A 186 -20.64 19.63 31.78
CA ASN A 186 -20.74 19.54 33.22
C ASN A 186 -20.06 20.73 33.94
N ILE A 187 -18.88 21.14 33.47
CA ILE A 187 -18.20 22.34 33.98
C ILE A 187 -19.08 23.56 33.76
N TYR A 188 -19.64 23.72 32.57
CA TYR A 188 -20.52 24.84 32.24
C TYR A 188 -21.76 24.85 33.15
N ARG A 189 -22.40 23.71 33.34
CA ARG A 189 -23.54 23.53 34.26
C ARG A 189 -23.22 23.93 35.70
N PHE A 190 -22.05 23.54 36.22
CA PHE A 190 -21.64 23.92 37.58
C PHE A 190 -21.30 25.41 37.70
N VAL A 191 -20.70 26.00 36.66
CA VAL A 191 -20.43 27.45 36.63
C VAL A 191 -21.74 28.25 36.61
N ASP A 192 -22.73 27.84 35.82
CA ASP A 192 -24.07 28.45 35.78
C ASP A 192 -24.82 28.31 37.12
N GLN A 193 -24.61 27.21 37.86
CA GLN A 193 -25.14 27.03 39.22
C GLN A 193 -24.43 27.90 40.29
N GLY A 194 -23.47 28.75 39.90
CA GLY A 194 -22.80 29.70 40.78
C GLY A 194 -21.55 29.17 41.49
N PHE A 195 -21.07 27.96 41.14
CA PHE A 195 -19.81 27.46 41.66
C PHE A 195 -18.64 28.19 40.98
N LYS A 196 -18.01 29.13 41.71
CA LYS A 196 -16.82 29.85 41.22
C LYS A 196 -15.57 28.96 41.23
N HIS A 197 -14.76 29.12 40.19
CA HIS A 197 -13.42 28.54 40.02
C HIS A 197 -12.60 28.59 41.33
N GLY A 198 -12.23 27.44 41.88
CA GLY A 198 -11.25 27.33 42.96
C GLY A 198 -11.76 27.19 44.40
N LYS A 199 -13.08 27.13 44.67
CA LYS A 199 -13.58 26.75 46.00
C LYS A 199 -14.29 25.41 45.95
N LEU A 200 -13.52 24.33 46.09
CA LEU A 200 -14.03 23.01 46.45
C LEU A 200 -14.81 23.15 47.76
N GLN A 201 -16.14 23.17 47.68
CA GLN A 201 -16.98 22.92 48.86
C GLN A 201 -16.71 21.48 49.29
N LYS A 202 -15.91 21.36 50.36
CA LYS A 202 -15.68 20.13 51.10
C LYS A 202 -17.05 19.50 51.42
N GLY A 203 -17.31 18.35 50.82
CA GLY A 203 -18.29 17.33 51.21
C GLY A 203 -19.65 17.79 51.71
N ARG A 204 -20.69 17.63 50.88
CA ARG A 204 -21.98 17.14 51.39
C ARG A 204 -22.16 15.68 50.95
N PRO A 205 -22.61 14.79 51.85
CA PRO A 205 -22.95 13.43 51.46
C PRO A 205 -24.15 13.47 50.52
N VAL A 206 -24.03 12.73 49.42
CA VAL A 206 -25.13 12.42 48.52
C VAL A 206 -26.12 11.53 49.28
N LYS A 207 -27.40 11.92 49.28
CA LYS A 207 -28.52 11.02 49.60
C LYS A 207 -29.01 10.38 48.33
#